data_AF-A0A2N2IMX7-F1
#
_entry.id   AF-A0A2N2IMX7-F1
#
_cell.length_a   1.000
_cell.length_b   1.000
_cell.length_c   1.000
_cell.angle_alpha   90.00
_cell.angle_beta   90.00
_cell.angle_gamma   90.00
#
_symmetry.space_group_name_H-M   'P 1'
#
loop_
_entity.id
_entity.type
_entity.pdbx_description
1 polymer ?
#
loop_
_entity_poly.entity_id
_entity_poly.type
_entity_poly.pdbx_seq_one_letter_code
_entity_poly.pdbx_strand_id
1 'polypeptide(L)'
;MRSRSGRLFFSLMLCSLCLSCDDGARKETTDPCADVTCEEWQACNAGDCLTVEGRCNNYTDCADDMFCDDDLHVCRGPRRPGDDLLMDLEGNSVAFSFAGLINPETAENTILGDGAYTLDIEDLLDVLTEYAYVLEYTFPEDTYDPGLAGVRTLVLGVSKIHAQSGSELDYYHFSWIVEKDLLMEALDADDPLIGSPRFIRFSLMDVNQYTRPWDRTMFQKYCAISMFDTTDGRGLLFLDHYDNTTFEAGEDLRIWGNLPLTTRLIITPENEEANCTYRIGETYVTKAEFDAGRASTEPALSCGLPADFFEAPAAMHLEYFFSGAINPETATIQTVINGYADATAMLQEEVVVDDYSALALYISTGIPEPVDYAQSIGGIEMITDDHYTFYMLGLTVHTSTLAAMKEGLTTVLPWDANHMLAAIELHEERVVGQDTFSKICPVGITGADATGDLLACTGNNTAFLPGETLELAVSVELTTDAAVLGAAYGYADGQTCHCQMNYGTIDCAVFDQLGNGE
;
A
#
# COMPACT_ATOMS: atom_id res chain seq x y z
N MET A 1 -9.85 -37.90 33.96
CA MET A 1 -9.82 -39.14 34.79
C MET A 1 -8.64 -39.05 35.75
N ARG A 2 -8.77 -39.53 37.01
CA ARG A 2 -7.79 -39.40 38.13
C ARG A 2 -7.62 -37.92 38.60
N SER A 3 -7.58 -37.53 39.89
CA SER A 3 -7.09 -38.11 41.18
C SER A 3 -5.57 -37.99 41.33
N ARG A 4 -4.95 -37.38 42.37
CA ARG A 4 -5.36 -36.87 43.72
C ARG A 4 -4.40 -35.70 44.12
N SER A 5 -4.49 -34.91 45.20
CA SER A 5 -5.14 -34.96 46.56
C SER A 5 -5.82 -33.59 46.86
N GLY A 6 -6.11 -33.03 48.06
CA GLY A 6 -5.85 -33.32 49.51
C GLY A 6 -4.62 -32.54 50.04
N ARG A 7 -4.63 -31.87 51.22
CA ARG A 7 -5.38 -32.09 52.48
C ARG A 7 -5.96 -30.80 53.12
N LEU A 8 -7.15 -30.89 53.73
CA LEU A 8 -7.50 -30.07 54.91
C LEU A 8 -6.86 -30.66 56.17
N PHE A 9 -6.65 -29.84 57.20
CA PHE A 9 -6.54 -30.33 58.59
C PHE A 9 -7.29 -29.40 59.55
N PHE A 10 -7.82 -29.99 60.62
CA PHE A 10 -8.79 -29.37 61.53
C PHE A 10 -8.45 -29.86 62.94
N SER A 11 -8.25 -28.98 63.93
CA SER A 11 -8.55 -29.26 65.36
C SER A 11 -8.07 -28.18 66.37
N LEU A 12 -9.01 -27.82 67.25
CA LEU A 12 -8.90 -27.57 68.70
C LEU A 12 -7.85 -26.60 69.29
N MET A 13 -8.38 -25.58 69.97
CA MET A 13 -8.16 -25.25 71.38
C MET A 13 -6.85 -25.70 72.07
N LEU A 14 -6.22 -24.72 72.74
CA LEU A 14 -6.15 -24.80 74.21
C LEU A 14 -6.30 -23.40 74.83
N CYS A 15 -7.15 -23.28 75.85
CA CYS A 15 -7.22 -22.10 76.70
C CYS A 15 -6.41 -22.36 77.97
N SER A 16 -5.50 -21.46 78.34
CA SER A 16 -4.77 -21.54 79.62
C SER A 16 -4.32 -20.15 80.07
N LEU A 17 -5.04 -19.61 81.05
CA LEU A 17 -4.58 -18.47 81.84
C LEU A 17 -3.44 -18.89 82.76
N CYS A 18 -2.31 -18.20 82.70
CA CYS A 18 -1.33 -18.13 83.77
C CYS A 18 -0.79 -16.71 83.85
N LEU A 19 -0.95 -16.05 85.00
CA LEU A 19 -0.23 -14.80 85.28
C LEU A 19 1.24 -15.14 85.57
N SER A 20 2.15 -14.41 84.94
CA SER A 20 3.54 -14.31 85.35
C SER A 20 3.97 -12.85 85.19
N CYS A 21 4.11 -12.15 86.32
CA CYS A 21 4.77 -10.85 86.34
C CYS A 21 6.28 -11.12 86.44
N ASP A 22 7.03 -10.74 85.41
CA ASP A 22 8.49 -10.89 85.38
C ASP A 22 9.13 -9.52 85.12
N ASP A 23 9.48 -8.81 86.20
CA ASP A 23 10.17 -7.52 86.18
C ASP A 23 11.67 -7.74 85.88
N GLY A 24 11.99 -8.09 84.62
CA GLY A 24 13.32 -8.55 84.22
C GLY A 24 13.86 -7.91 82.94
N ALA A 25 14.81 -6.97 83.10
CA ALA A 25 15.66 -6.38 82.06
C ALA A 25 14.95 -5.70 80.87
N ARG A 26 15.05 -4.36 80.82
CA ARG A 26 14.75 -3.54 79.63
C ARG A 26 15.78 -3.83 78.53
N LYS A 27 15.59 -4.95 77.81
CA LYS A 27 16.36 -5.28 76.61
C LYS A 27 16.20 -4.13 75.62
N GLU A 28 17.31 -3.53 75.18
CA GLU A 28 17.26 -2.55 74.10
C GLU A 28 16.73 -3.28 72.86
N THR A 29 15.55 -2.87 72.40
CA THR A 29 15.05 -3.23 71.08
C THR A 29 15.89 -2.46 70.08
N THR A 30 17.04 -3.04 69.72
CA THR A 30 17.78 -2.67 68.52
C THR A 30 16.81 -2.61 67.37
N ASP A 31 16.62 -1.42 66.82
CA ASP A 31 15.81 -1.21 65.63
C ASP A 31 16.34 -2.15 64.53
N PRO A 32 15.51 -3.05 63.97
CA PRO A 32 15.98 -4.01 62.98
C PRO A 32 16.45 -3.32 61.68
N CYS A 33 16.12 -2.04 61.48
CA CYS A 33 16.54 -1.23 60.36
C CYS A 33 17.82 -0.38 60.64
N ALA A 34 18.40 -0.44 61.84
CA ALA A 34 19.50 0.45 62.25
C ALA A 34 20.76 0.38 61.37
N ASP A 35 21.06 -0.78 60.81
CA ASP A 35 22.21 -1.03 59.91
C ASP A 35 21.76 -1.37 58.47
N VAL A 36 20.46 -1.22 58.16
CA VAL A 36 19.87 -1.59 56.86
C VAL A 36 19.80 -0.36 55.96
N THR A 37 20.56 -0.39 54.85
CA THR A 37 20.44 0.59 53.76
C THR A 37 19.62 -0.05 52.64
N CYS A 38 18.54 0.62 52.25
CA CYS A 38 17.68 0.22 51.12
C CYS A 38 17.86 1.21 49.96
N GLU A 39 17.47 0.80 48.75
CA GLU A 39 17.42 1.71 47.60
C GLU A 39 16.33 2.80 47.79
N GLU A 40 16.41 3.91 47.05
CA GLU A 40 15.53 5.07 47.29
C GLU A 40 14.03 4.85 47.01
N TRP A 41 13.72 3.77 46.30
CA TRP A 41 12.37 3.27 46.01
C TRP A 41 11.89 2.18 46.98
N GLN A 42 12.68 1.87 48.01
CA GLN A 42 12.41 0.88 49.05
C GLN A 42 12.34 1.51 50.45
N ALA A 43 11.65 0.83 51.38
CA ALA A 43 11.66 1.15 52.80
C ALA A 43 11.98 -0.11 53.62
N CYS A 44 12.81 0.04 54.66
CA CYS A 44 13.07 -1.05 55.60
C CYS A 44 11.83 -1.30 56.48
N ASN A 45 11.37 -2.55 56.50
CA ASN A 45 10.29 -3.03 57.35
C ASN A 45 10.74 -4.31 58.06
N ALA A 46 10.76 -4.27 59.40
CA ALA A 46 11.21 -5.37 60.26
C ALA A 46 12.64 -5.92 60.02
N GLY A 47 13.45 -5.23 59.20
CA GLY A 47 14.84 -5.61 58.85
C GLY A 47 15.05 -6.00 57.39
N ASP A 48 13.96 -6.18 56.63
CA ASP A 48 14.00 -6.42 55.18
C ASP A 48 13.65 -5.13 54.43
N CYS A 49 14.31 -4.87 53.30
CA CYS A 49 13.93 -3.79 52.39
C CYS A 49 12.76 -4.23 51.51
N LEU A 50 11.63 -3.51 51.60
CA LEU A 50 10.44 -3.77 50.78
C LEU A 50 10.20 -2.60 49.83
N THR A 51 9.70 -2.88 48.64
CA THR A 51 9.22 -1.88 47.67
C THR A 51 8.18 -0.96 48.33
N VAL A 52 8.29 0.36 48.11
CA VAL A 52 7.30 1.34 48.61
C VAL A 52 6.03 1.29 47.74
N GLU A 53 4.88 1.62 48.31
CA GLU A 53 3.62 1.76 47.55
C GLU A 53 3.78 2.78 46.40
N GLY A 54 3.46 2.35 45.17
CA GLY A 54 3.67 3.13 43.94
C GLY A 54 5.10 3.08 43.36
N ARG A 55 6.02 2.34 43.98
CA ARG A 55 7.38 2.08 43.49
C ARG A 55 7.54 0.66 42.97
N CYS A 56 8.61 0.38 42.24
CA CYS A 56 8.87 -0.94 41.66
C CYS A 56 10.35 -1.27 41.44
N ASN A 57 10.67 -2.57 41.55
CA ASN A 57 11.90 -3.15 41.02
C ASN A 57 11.68 -3.76 39.63
N ASN A 58 10.43 -4.13 39.33
CA ASN A 58 9.98 -4.74 38.08
C ASN A 58 8.44 -4.71 38.02
N TYR A 59 7.85 -5.12 36.89
CA TYR A 59 6.40 -5.08 36.68
C TYR A 59 5.56 -5.82 37.75
N THR A 60 6.07 -6.86 38.41
CA THR A 60 5.28 -7.59 39.44
C THR A 60 5.13 -6.84 40.77
N ASP A 61 5.79 -5.70 40.94
CA ASP A 61 5.56 -4.80 42.08
C ASP A 61 4.33 -3.88 41.87
N CYS A 62 3.82 -3.80 40.64
CA CYS A 62 2.76 -2.89 40.22
C CYS A 62 1.36 -3.55 40.15
N ALA A 63 0.32 -2.75 39.92
CA ALA A 63 -1.02 -3.26 39.63
C ALA A 63 -1.08 -3.96 38.27
N ASP A 64 -2.09 -4.82 38.04
CA ASP A 64 -2.17 -5.72 36.88
C ASP A 64 -2.18 -5.00 35.50
N ASP A 65 -2.52 -3.72 35.46
CA ASP A 65 -2.59 -2.84 34.29
C ASP A 65 -1.40 -1.85 34.17
N MET A 66 -0.60 -1.73 35.23
CA MET A 66 0.54 -0.83 35.33
C MET A 66 1.86 -1.52 34.95
N PHE A 67 2.84 -0.73 34.50
CA PHE A 67 4.21 -1.18 34.25
C PHE A 67 5.20 -0.55 35.23
N CYS A 68 6.39 -1.15 35.36
CA CYS A 68 7.49 -0.50 36.06
C CYS A 68 8.29 0.38 35.11
N ASP A 69 8.43 1.65 35.44
CA ASP A 69 9.45 2.52 34.87
C ASP A 69 10.79 2.17 35.54
N ASP A 70 11.64 1.42 34.83
CA ASP A 70 12.90 0.89 35.37
C ASP A 70 13.97 2.00 35.63
N ASP A 71 13.86 3.17 34.99
CA ASP A 71 14.78 4.30 35.19
C ASP A 71 14.38 5.18 36.41
N LEU A 72 13.07 5.30 36.67
CA LEU A 72 12.53 6.07 37.81
C LEU A 72 12.16 5.19 39.02
N HIS A 73 12.08 3.87 38.83
CA HIS A 73 11.54 2.89 39.78
C HIS A 73 10.12 3.23 40.28
N VAL A 74 9.24 3.69 39.38
CA VAL A 74 7.85 4.09 39.67
C VAL A 74 6.88 3.20 38.89
N CYS A 75 5.80 2.76 39.53
CA CYS A 75 4.69 2.13 38.81
C CYS A 75 3.93 3.20 38.02
N ARG A 76 3.87 3.04 36.70
CA ARG A 76 3.22 3.97 35.75
C ARG A 76 2.17 3.25 34.91
N GLY A 77 1.34 4.01 34.21
CA GLY A 77 0.32 3.48 33.30
C GLY A 77 -1.12 3.69 33.79
N PRO A 78 -2.08 3.03 33.13
CA PRO A 78 -1.89 1.88 32.25
C PRO A 78 -1.20 2.20 30.90
N ARG A 79 -0.67 1.18 30.22
CA ARG A 79 -0.11 1.30 28.84
C ARG A 79 -1.08 0.93 27.72
N ARG A 80 -2.32 0.56 28.08
CA ARG A 80 -3.41 0.24 27.15
C ARG A 80 -4.73 0.67 27.80
N PRO A 81 -5.74 1.04 27.02
CA PRO A 81 -7.07 1.27 27.58
C PRO A 81 -7.65 -0.03 28.14
N GLY A 82 -8.67 0.10 29.00
CA GLY A 82 -9.55 -1.01 29.34
C GLY A 82 -10.40 -1.45 28.15
N ASP A 83 -10.95 -2.66 28.24
CA ASP A 83 -11.92 -3.22 27.28
C ASP A 83 -13.10 -2.27 27.02
N ASP A 84 -13.49 -1.47 28.01
CA ASP A 84 -14.62 -0.54 27.99
C ASP A 84 -14.47 0.61 26.97
N LEU A 85 -13.25 1.07 26.68
CA LEU A 85 -13.06 2.12 25.65
C LEU A 85 -13.54 1.66 24.27
N LEU A 86 -13.34 0.38 23.94
CA LEU A 86 -13.57 -0.18 22.60
C LEU A 86 -14.89 -0.95 22.47
N MET A 87 -15.60 -1.23 23.59
CA MET A 87 -16.84 -2.01 23.57
C MET A 87 -18.11 -1.17 23.37
N ASP A 88 -18.13 0.10 23.78
CA ASP A 88 -19.28 1.00 23.62
C ASP A 88 -19.26 1.70 22.23
N LEU A 89 -19.23 0.90 21.16
CA LEU A 89 -19.61 1.35 19.81
C LEU A 89 -21.14 1.50 19.75
N GLU A 90 -21.63 2.72 20.00
CA GLU A 90 -22.98 3.11 19.56
C GLU A 90 -22.86 3.73 18.16
N GLY A 91 -23.62 3.20 17.20
CA GLY A 91 -23.40 3.41 15.76
C GLY A 91 -23.40 4.86 15.26
N ASN A 92 -22.71 5.04 14.14
CA ASN A 92 -21.97 6.25 13.74
C ASN A 92 -20.79 6.52 14.68
N SER A 93 -19.86 5.57 14.72
CA SER A 93 -18.59 5.69 15.45
C SER A 93 -17.47 4.89 14.78
N VAL A 94 -16.23 5.18 15.19
CA VAL A 94 -15.04 4.39 14.85
C VAL A 94 -14.25 4.08 16.12
N ALA A 95 -14.00 2.79 16.35
CA ALA A 95 -13.09 2.31 17.39
C ALA A 95 -11.80 1.83 16.72
N PHE A 96 -10.64 2.27 17.23
CA PHE A 96 -9.37 1.98 16.58
C PHE A 96 -8.22 1.77 17.57
N SER A 97 -7.19 1.10 17.07
CA SER A 97 -5.87 0.98 17.68
C SER A 97 -4.79 1.18 16.62
N PHE A 98 -3.73 1.92 16.93
CA PHE A 98 -2.57 2.14 16.08
C PHE A 98 -1.26 2.02 16.88
N ALA A 99 -0.26 1.35 16.30
CA ALA A 99 1.10 1.27 16.80
C ALA A 99 2.11 1.35 15.63
N GLY A 100 2.94 2.39 15.60
CA GLY A 100 3.94 2.56 14.54
C GLY A 100 4.76 3.84 14.65
N LEU A 101 5.84 3.93 13.87
CA LEU A 101 6.76 5.06 13.87
C LEU A 101 6.13 6.34 13.29
N ILE A 102 6.41 7.48 13.92
CA ILE A 102 6.08 8.80 13.37
C ILE A 102 6.99 9.07 12.16
N ASN A 103 6.40 9.15 10.97
CA ASN A 103 7.12 9.47 9.75
C ASN A 103 7.25 11.01 9.57
N PRO A 104 8.35 11.52 8.97
CA PRO A 104 8.43 12.94 8.62
C PRO A 104 7.54 13.27 7.42
N GLU A 105 7.05 14.51 7.34
CA GLU A 105 6.22 15.03 6.23
C GLU A 105 6.81 14.73 4.83
N THR A 106 8.15 14.77 4.72
CA THR A 106 8.89 14.57 3.48
C THR A 106 9.42 13.14 3.30
N ALA A 107 8.72 12.13 3.85
CA ALA A 107 9.10 10.73 3.66
C ALA A 107 8.81 10.26 2.21
N GLU A 108 9.87 9.95 1.45
CA GLU A 108 9.71 9.29 0.13
C GLU A 108 9.11 7.89 0.25
N ASN A 109 9.27 7.24 1.41
CA ASN A 109 8.71 5.94 1.74
C ASN A 109 8.18 5.98 3.18
N THR A 110 6.86 6.06 3.34
CA THR A 110 6.20 6.02 4.65
C THR A 110 6.28 4.62 5.25
N ILE A 111 6.82 4.50 6.46
CA ILE A 111 6.78 3.25 7.23
C ILE A 111 5.35 3.07 7.76
N LEU A 112 4.70 1.98 7.35
CA LEU A 112 3.38 1.60 7.84
C LEU A 112 3.46 1.07 9.28
N GLY A 113 2.40 1.33 10.05
CA GLY A 113 2.21 0.79 11.40
C GLY A 113 1.20 -0.35 11.44
N ASP A 114 1.13 -1.04 12.57
CA ASP A 114 0.03 -1.95 12.89
C ASP A 114 -1.18 -1.12 13.31
N GLY A 115 -2.23 -1.08 12.48
CA GLY A 115 -3.40 -0.25 12.72
C GLY A 115 -4.69 -0.90 12.26
N ALA A 116 -5.68 -0.93 13.15
CA ALA A 116 -7.00 -1.50 12.89
C ALA A 116 -8.08 -0.50 13.31
N TYR A 117 -8.95 -0.14 12.36
CA TYR A 117 -10.00 0.86 12.54
C TYR A 117 -11.36 0.23 12.19
N THR A 118 -12.15 -0.08 13.21
CA THR A 118 -13.49 -0.67 13.07
C THR A 118 -14.53 0.43 12.90
N LEU A 119 -15.19 0.46 11.75
CA LEU A 119 -16.27 1.39 11.42
C LEU A 119 -17.63 0.77 11.78
N ASP A 120 -18.46 1.52 12.50
CA ASP A 120 -19.90 1.28 12.62
C ASP A 120 -20.65 2.54 12.19
N ILE A 121 -21.06 2.61 10.92
CA ILE A 121 -21.74 3.80 10.35
C ILE A 121 -22.91 3.37 9.46
N GLU A 122 -24.11 3.34 10.04
CA GLU A 122 -25.39 2.95 9.42
C GLU A 122 -25.41 1.54 8.80
N ASP A 123 -25.03 1.42 7.52
CA ASP A 123 -24.92 0.17 6.77
C ASP A 123 -23.46 -0.22 6.46
N LEU A 124 -22.51 0.68 6.71
CA LEU A 124 -21.07 0.44 6.58
C LEU A 124 -20.52 -0.13 7.89
N LEU A 125 -20.41 -1.45 7.94
CA LEU A 125 -19.70 -2.22 8.96
C LEU A 125 -18.45 -2.82 8.33
N ASP A 126 -17.28 -2.24 8.62
CA ASP A 126 -16.01 -2.70 8.02
C ASP A 126 -14.81 -2.42 8.95
N VAL A 127 -13.66 -3.03 8.66
CA VAL A 127 -12.40 -2.83 9.39
C VAL A 127 -11.31 -2.42 8.40
N LEU A 128 -10.74 -1.23 8.58
CA LEU A 128 -9.64 -0.73 7.76
C LEU A 128 -8.28 -1.10 8.39
N THR A 129 -7.38 -1.71 7.61
CA THR A 129 -6.06 -2.20 8.07
C THR A 129 -4.91 -2.07 7.08
N GLU A 130 -5.17 -1.94 5.77
CA GLU A 130 -4.17 -2.24 4.73
C GLU A 130 -3.02 -1.24 4.64
N TYR A 131 -3.29 0.04 4.94
CA TYR A 131 -2.32 1.13 4.81
C TYR A 131 -2.34 2.07 6.02
N ALA A 132 -2.19 1.52 7.23
CA ALA A 132 -2.12 2.31 8.46
C ALA A 132 -0.77 3.07 8.56
N TYR A 133 -0.82 4.39 8.77
CA TYR A 133 0.36 5.25 8.92
C TYR A 133 0.13 6.40 9.89
N VAL A 134 1.24 7.03 10.32
CA VAL A 134 1.25 8.36 10.93
C VAL A 134 2.37 9.20 10.31
N LEU A 135 2.03 10.46 9.96
CA LEU A 135 2.94 11.48 9.45
C LEU A 135 2.94 12.67 10.41
N GLU A 136 4.11 13.22 10.72
CA GLU A 136 4.22 14.60 11.21
C GLU A 136 3.90 15.57 10.06
N TYR A 137 3.13 16.62 10.34
CA TYR A 137 2.72 17.63 9.38
C TYR A 137 2.72 19.03 10.01
N THR A 138 3.17 20.05 9.27
CA THR A 138 3.01 21.47 9.68
C THR A 138 2.17 22.23 8.66
N PHE A 139 1.00 22.72 9.08
CA PHE A 139 0.12 23.50 8.21
C PHE A 139 0.82 24.77 7.68
N PRO A 140 0.79 25.02 6.36
CA PRO A 140 1.49 26.16 5.77
C PRO A 140 0.81 27.49 6.13
N GLU A 141 1.58 28.58 6.10
CA GLU A 141 1.16 29.95 6.44
C GLU A 141 -0.01 30.47 5.58
N ASP A 142 -0.21 29.92 4.37
CA ASP A 142 -1.29 30.25 3.43
C ASP A 142 -2.43 29.22 3.40
N THR A 143 -2.54 28.38 4.42
CA THR A 143 -3.68 27.46 4.62
C THR A 143 -5.04 28.18 4.61
N TYR A 144 -6.08 27.47 4.17
CA TYR A 144 -7.44 27.99 4.03
C TYR A 144 -8.11 28.34 5.37
N ASP A 145 -7.60 27.82 6.49
CA ASP A 145 -8.04 28.11 7.85
C ASP A 145 -6.90 28.80 8.63
N PRO A 146 -6.91 30.15 8.75
CA PRO A 146 -5.87 30.89 9.45
C PRO A 146 -5.72 30.55 10.94
N GLY A 147 -6.62 29.75 11.53
CA GLY A 147 -6.44 29.19 12.86
C GLY A 147 -5.42 28.04 12.93
N LEU A 148 -5.12 27.41 11.79
CA LEU A 148 -4.19 26.28 11.68
C LEU A 148 -2.79 26.68 11.18
N ALA A 149 -2.59 27.90 10.69
CA ALA A 149 -1.31 28.33 10.12
C ALA A 149 -0.14 28.13 11.11
N GLY A 150 0.86 27.32 10.71
CA GLY A 150 2.02 26.98 11.53
C GLY A 150 1.77 25.97 12.65
N VAL A 151 0.56 25.43 12.79
CA VAL A 151 0.24 24.40 13.80
C VAL A 151 0.90 23.07 13.40
N ARG A 152 1.63 22.47 14.36
CA ARG A 152 2.28 21.16 14.23
C ARG A 152 1.32 20.05 14.64
N THR A 153 1.14 19.06 13.78
CA THR A 153 0.17 17.98 13.97
C THR A 153 0.76 16.62 13.63
N LEU A 154 0.15 15.57 14.15
CA LEU A 154 0.27 14.23 13.59
C LEU A 154 -0.98 13.95 12.75
N VAL A 155 -0.78 13.56 11.50
CA VAL A 155 -1.81 13.07 10.59
C VAL A 155 -1.73 11.55 10.59
N LEU A 156 -2.68 10.91 11.27
CA LEU A 156 -2.87 9.47 11.23
C LEU A 156 -3.81 9.12 10.08
N GLY A 157 -3.50 8.06 9.34
CA GLY A 157 -4.31 7.58 8.24
C GLY A 157 -4.38 6.06 8.19
N VAL A 158 -5.46 5.55 7.61
CA VAL A 158 -5.58 4.17 7.18
C VAL A 158 -6.42 4.12 5.90
N SER A 159 -6.13 3.16 5.03
CA SER A 159 -6.97 2.88 3.86
C SER A 159 -7.36 1.41 3.81
N LYS A 160 -8.43 1.14 3.06
CA LYS A 160 -8.84 -0.21 2.65
C LYS A 160 -9.45 -0.17 1.25
N ILE A 161 -8.96 -1.00 0.34
CA ILE A 161 -9.52 -1.16 -1.01
C ILE A 161 -10.87 -1.88 -0.91
N HIS A 162 -11.90 -1.37 -1.60
CA HIS A 162 -13.23 -1.99 -1.63
C HIS A 162 -13.71 -2.35 -3.05
N ALA A 163 -13.16 -1.72 -4.09
CA ALA A 163 -13.24 -2.21 -5.46
C ALA A 163 -11.99 -1.84 -6.28
N GLN A 164 -11.69 -2.65 -7.31
CA GLN A 164 -10.69 -2.35 -8.33
C GLN A 164 -11.17 -2.87 -9.69
N SER A 165 -10.92 -2.12 -10.76
CA SER A 165 -11.29 -2.45 -12.13
C SER A 165 -10.25 -1.88 -13.10
N GLY A 166 -9.24 -2.68 -13.46
CA GLY A 166 -8.13 -2.26 -14.31
C GLY A 166 -7.37 -1.07 -13.70
N SER A 167 -7.35 0.06 -14.43
CA SER A 167 -6.77 1.34 -13.99
C SER A 167 -7.58 2.15 -12.97
N GLU A 168 -8.75 1.68 -12.53
CA GLU A 168 -9.60 2.36 -11.54
C GLU A 168 -9.62 1.60 -10.20
N LEU A 169 -9.51 2.34 -9.10
CA LEU A 169 -9.39 1.85 -7.73
C LEU A 169 -10.31 2.67 -6.81
N ASP A 170 -11.22 2.00 -6.11
CA ASP A 170 -12.07 2.61 -5.09
C ASP A 170 -11.70 2.09 -3.70
N TYR A 171 -11.39 3.01 -2.79
CA TYR A 171 -10.93 2.69 -1.44
C TYR A 171 -11.52 3.63 -0.40
N TYR A 172 -11.80 3.09 0.78
CA TYR A 172 -12.12 3.92 1.95
C TYR A 172 -10.81 4.41 2.54
N HIS A 173 -10.74 5.72 2.81
CA HIS A 173 -9.62 6.33 3.52
C HIS A 173 -10.15 7.04 4.76
N PHE A 174 -9.72 6.59 5.94
CA PHE A 174 -9.96 7.31 7.19
C PHE A 174 -8.68 8.05 7.57
N SER A 175 -8.79 9.37 7.75
CA SER A 175 -7.67 10.21 8.20
C SER A 175 -8.09 11.13 9.34
N TRP A 176 -7.18 11.34 10.28
CA TRP A 176 -7.39 12.23 11.42
C TRP A 176 -6.15 12.97 11.86
N ILE A 177 -6.35 14.17 12.41
CA ILE A 177 -5.28 15.15 12.63
C ILE A 177 -5.27 15.62 14.09
N VAL A 178 -4.25 15.26 14.87
CA VAL A 178 -4.10 15.68 16.27
C VAL A 178 -2.97 16.69 16.44
N GLU A 179 -3.20 17.74 17.22
CA GLU A 179 -2.18 18.75 17.52
C GLU A 179 -1.10 18.18 18.44
N LYS A 180 0.18 18.40 18.12
CA LYS A 180 1.28 17.88 18.93
C LYS A 180 1.33 18.51 20.32
N ASP A 181 0.97 19.78 20.45
CA ASP A 181 0.90 20.47 21.74
C ASP A 181 -0.09 19.80 22.70
N LEU A 182 -1.18 19.19 22.20
CA LEU A 182 -2.13 18.43 23.02
C LEU A 182 -1.56 17.08 23.51
N LEU A 183 -0.78 16.40 22.67
CA LEU A 183 -0.06 15.19 23.07
C LEU A 183 1.01 15.51 24.13
N MET A 184 1.64 16.68 24.02
CA MET A 184 2.56 17.21 25.04
C MET A 184 1.84 17.60 26.33
N GLU A 185 0.63 18.20 26.27
CA GLU A 185 -0.18 18.47 27.47
C GLU A 185 -0.56 17.19 28.23
N ALA A 186 -0.86 16.10 27.51
CA ALA A 186 -1.11 14.78 28.11
C ALA A 186 0.15 14.19 28.78
N LEU A 187 1.29 14.24 28.07
CA LEU A 187 2.60 13.79 28.56
C LEU A 187 3.07 14.58 29.81
N ASP A 188 2.90 15.90 29.83
CA ASP A 188 3.21 16.77 30.99
C ASP A 188 2.25 16.54 32.18
N ALA A 189 1.05 16.02 31.93
CA ALA A 189 0.06 15.70 32.96
C ALA A 189 0.22 14.29 33.58
N ASP A 190 0.93 13.36 32.90
CA ASP A 190 0.91 11.91 33.16
C ASP A 190 -0.55 11.36 33.13
N ASP A 191 -1.36 11.86 32.17
CA ASP A 191 -2.75 11.44 31.94
C ASP A 191 -2.90 10.89 30.51
N PRO A 192 -3.04 9.56 30.32
CA PRO A 192 -3.15 8.95 29.00
C PRO A 192 -4.51 9.18 28.33
N LEU A 193 -5.53 9.72 29.03
CA LEU A 193 -6.89 9.88 28.52
C LEU A 193 -7.16 11.28 27.98
N ILE A 194 -7.21 11.41 26.65
CA ILE A 194 -7.48 12.69 25.98
C ILE A 194 -8.93 12.74 25.50
N GLY A 195 -9.77 13.47 26.24
CA GLY A 195 -11.20 13.65 25.92
C GLY A 195 -11.45 14.62 24.77
N SER A 196 -12.44 14.29 23.92
CA SER A 196 -12.93 14.99 22.71
C SER A 196 -12.17 16.27 22.33
N PRO A 197 -11.01 16.14 21.65
CA PRO A 197 -10.13 17.26 21.36
C PRO A 197 -10.71 18.35 20.47
N ARG A 198 -10.33 19.59 20.76
CA ARG A 198 -10.96 20.81 20.21
C ARG A 198 -10.64 21.11 18.75
N PHE A 199 -9.71 20.36 18.15
CA PHE A 199 -9.10 20.69 16.85
C PHE A 199 -9.01 19.52 15.87
N ILE A 200 -9.45 18.30 16.22
CA ILE A 200 -9.33 17.19 15.27
C ILE A 200 -10.32 17.34 14.13
N ARG A 201 -9.76 17.40 12.92
CA ARG A 201 -10.47 17.14 11.67
C ARG A 201 -10.35 15.64 11.40
N PHE A 202 -11.48 14.94 11.44
CA PHE A 202 -11.61 13.56 11.00
C PHE A 202 -12.44 13.54 9.71
N SER A 203 -12.01 12.74 8.74
CA SER A 203 -12.81 12.41 7.56
C SER A 203 -12.70 10.92 7.27
N LEU A 204 -13.85 10.23 7.23
CA LEU A 204 -13.98 9.02 6.44
C LEU A 204 -14.32 9.44 5.01
N MET A 205 -13.45 9.11 4.08
CA MET A 205 -13.60 9.42 2.67
C MET A 205 -13.81 8.14 1.86
N ASP A 206 -14.69 8.23 0.88
CA ASP A 206 -14.74 7.32 -0.26
C ASP A 206 -13.86 7.93 -1.34
N VAL A 207 -12.80 7.22 -1.74
CA VAL A 207 -11.76 7.74 -2.63
C VAL A 207 -11.71 6.91 -3.91
N ASN A 208 -12.03 7.58 -5.01
CA ASN A 208 -11.92 7.03 -6.36
C ASN A 208 -10.61 7.51 -6.99
N GLN A 209 -9.75 6.58 -7.41
CA GLN A 209 -8.48 6.85 -8.07
C GLN A 209 -8.44 6.16 -9.43
N TYR A 210 -8.25 6.93 -10.50
CA TYR A 210 -8.08 6.44 -11.86
C TYR A 210 -6.70 6.85 -12.38
N THR A 211 -5.84 5.89 -12.71
CA THR A 211 -4.54 6.15 -13.34
C THR A 211 -4.66 5.98 -14.85
N ARG A 212 -4.67 7.10 -15.57
CA ARG A 212 -4.84 7.12 -17.04
C ARG A 212 -3.73 6.30 -17.73
N PRO A 213 -4.03 5.23 -18.49
CA PRO A 213 -3.03 4.26 -18.93
C PRO A 213 -1.84 4.88 -19.68
N TRP A 214 -2.13 5.77 -20.64
CA TRP A 214 -1.14 6.21 -21.64
C TRP A 214 -0.10 7.22 -21.17
N ASP A 215 -0.36 7.98 -20.12
CA ASP A 215 0.55 9.00 -19.60
C ASP A 215 0.69 9.00 -18.08
N ARG A 216 0.11 7.99 -17.42
CA ARG A 216 0.10 7.81 -15.95
C ARG A 216 -0.48 9.00 -15.19
N THR A 217 -1.28 9.86 -15.84
CA THR A 217 -1.96 10.95 -15.14
C THR A 217 -2.93 10.35 -14.13
N MET A 218 -2.62 10.51 -12.86
CA MET A 218 -3.46 10.04 -11.75
C MET A 218 -4.58 11.05 -11.50
N PHE A 219 -5.83 10.59 -11.54
CA PHE A 219 -7.04 11.33 -11.24
C PHE A 219 -7.58 10.84 -9.90
N GLN A 220 -7.63 11.69 -8.88
CA GLN A 220 -8.16 11.34 -7.56
C GLN A 220 -9.39 12.17 -7.23
N LYS A 221 -10.47 11.52 -6.79
CA LYS A 221 -11.67 12.15 -6.25
C LYS A 221 -11.88 11.66 -4.81
N TYR A 222 -11.73 12.56 -3.84
CA TYR A 222 -11.92 12.29 -2.42
C TYR A 222 -13.28 12.84 -1.99
N CYS A 223 -14.25 11.98 -1.68
CA CYS A 223 -15.56 12.38 -1.19
C CYS A 223 -15.68 12.10 0.31
N ALA A 224 -15.91 13.13 1.12
CA ALA A 224 -16.17 12.95 2.55
C ALA A 224 -17.55 12.30 2.76
N ILE A 225 -17.58 11.03 3.19
CA ILE A 225 -18.81 10.27 3.45
C ILE A 225 -19.18 10.23 4.95
N SER A 226 -18.24 10.54 5.85
CA SER A 226 -18.56 10.95 7.21
C SER A 226 -17.43 11.80 7.81
N MET A 227 -17.78 12.64 8.80
CA MET A 227 -16.89 13.48 9.58
C MET A 227 -17.10 13.19 11.07
N PHE A 228 -16.26 13.74 11.95
CA PHE A 228 -16.45 13.65 13.40
C PHE A 228 -17.58 14.54 13.91
N ASP A 229 -18.44 13.99 14.76
CA ASP A 229 -19.49 14.77 15.40
C ASP A 229 -18.93 15.52 16.61
N THR A 230 -18.38 16.72 16.36
CA THR A 230 -17.94 17.67 17.39
C THR A 230 -19.03 18.09 18.39
N THR A 231 -20.30 17.76 18.16
CA THR A 231 -21.40 17.99 19.11
C THR A 231 -21.61 16.82 20.06
N ASP A 232 -21.06 15.64 19.74
CA ASP A 232 -21.07 14.45 20.58
C ASP A 232 -19.82 14.40 21.48
N GLY A 233 -20.06 14.57 22.78
CA GLY A 233 -19.01 14.57 23.80
C GLY A 233 -18.43 13.20 24.16
N ARG A 234 -18.87 12.10 23.50
CA ARG A 234 -18.40 10.73 23.79
C ARG A 234 -17.01 10.41 23.24
N GLY A 235 -16.44 11.25 22.37
CA GLY A 235 -15.12 11.02 21.77
C GLY A 235 -14.01 10.92 22.82
N LEU A 236 -13.27 9.80 22.80
CA LEU A 236 -12.17 9.51 23.73
C LEU A 236 -10.97 8.95 22.97
N LEU A 237 -9.78 9.39 23.37
CA LEU A 237 -8.49 8.84 22.95
C LEU A 237 -7.73 8.31 24.17
N PHE A 238 -6.91 7.29 23.95
CA PHE A 238 -5.95 6.77 24.93
C PHE A 238 -4.56 6.72 24.30
N LEU A 239 -3.55 7.28 24.98
CA LEU A 239 -2.18 7.44 24.47
C LEU A 239 -1.16 6.77 25.39
N ASP A 240 -0.41 5.77 24.90
CA ASP A 240 0.76 5.21 25.60
C ASP A 240 1.98 6.09 25.32
N HIS A 241 1.99 7.28 25.95
CA HIS A 241 3.05 8.29 25.82
C HIS A 241 4.33 7.95 26.59
N TYR A 242 4.43 6.78 27.21
CA TYR A 242 5.51 6.47 28.15
C TYR A 242 6.87 6.23 27.50
N ASP A 243 6.89 5.91 26.19
CA ASP A 243 8.11 5.77 25.40
C ASP A 243 8.39 7.04 24.56
N ASN A 244 7.53 8.07 24.66
CA ASN A 244 7.64 9.33 23.92
C ASN A 244 8.35 10.42 24.72
N THR A 245 8.92 11.40 24.01
CA THR A 245 9.47 12.62 24.63
C THR A 245 8.98 13.90 23.97
N THR A 246 8.63 13.85 22.69
CA THR A 246 8.36 15.03 21.86
C THR A 246 7.38 14.77 20.70
N PHE A 247 7.02 13.51 20.43
CA PHE A 247 6.20 13.09 19.28
C PHE A 247 6.76 13.58 17.92
N GLU A 248 8.08 13.69 17.80
CA GLU A 248 8.79 14.02 16.55
C GLU A 248 8.96 12.77 15.67
N ALA A 249 9.20 13.00 14.38
CA ALA A 249 9.52 11.92 13.44
C ALA A 249 10.67 11.02 13.94
N GLY A 250 10.40 9.72 14.02
CA GLY A 250 11.30 8.69 14.56
C GLY A 250 11.01 8.20 15.98
N GLU A 251 10.08 8.83 16.72
CA GLU A 251 9.47 8.20 17.91
C GLU A 251 8.40 7.17 17.50
N ASP A 252 8.19 6.12 18.32
CA ASP A 252 7.01 5.24 18.21
C ASP A 252 5.76 5.99 18.69
N LEU A 253 4.62 5.83 18.02
CA LEU A 253 3.31 6.25 18.52
C LEU A 253 2.44 5.01 18.81
N ARG A 254 1.83 4.96 19.99
CA ARG A 254 0.81 3.98 20.36
C ARG A 254 -0.44 4.67 20.89
N ILE A 255 -1.54 4.53 20.16
CA ILE A 255 -2.77 5.28 20.41
C ILE A 255 -4.01 4.45 20.07
N TRP A 256 -5.05 4.62 20.88
CA TRP A 256 -6.37 4.03 20.71
C TRP A 256 -7.43 5.13 20.78
N GLY A 257 -8.62 4.83 20.31
CA GLY A 257 -9.76 5.70 20.56
C GLY A 257 -11.09 5.12 20.14
N ASN A 258 -12.15 5.76 20.62
CA ASN A 258 -13.53 5.53 20.23
C ASN A 258 -14.18 6.90 20.00
N LEU A 259 -14.67 7.12 18.78
CA LEU A 259 -14.92 8.45 18.25
C LEU A 259 -16.29 8.51 17.56
N PRO A 260 -17.19 9.42 17.97
CA PRO A 260 -18.46 9.63 17.30
C PRO A 260 -18.26 10.27 15.93
N LEU A 261 -18.92 9.68 14.93
CA LEU A 261 -18.96 10.17 13.56
C LEU A 261 -20.37 10.65 13.22
N THR A 262 -20.49 11.45 12.18
CA THR A 262 -21.78 11.84 11.61
C THR A 262 -22.46 10.65 10.91
N THR A 263 -23.78 10.73 10.72
CA THR A 263 -24.54 9.86 9.81
C THR A 263 -23.90 9.81 8.42
N ARG A 264 -23.89 8.64 7.77
CA ARG A 264 -23.28 8.43 6.45
C ARG A 264 -23.90 9.37 5.40
N LEU A 265 -23.06 10.20 4.78
CA LEU A 265 -23.47 11.00 3.63
C LEU A 265 -23.44 10.15 2.37
N ILE A 266 -24.61 9.95 1.75
CA ILE A 266 -24.71 9.42 0.39
C ILE A 266 -24.36 10.55 -0.59
N ILE A 267 -23.32 10.32 -1.39
CA ILE A 267 -22.91 11.25 -2.46
C ILE A 267 -23.89 11.16 -3.62
N THR A 268 -24.37 12.31 -4.10
CA THR A 268 -25.26 12.44 -5.26
C THR A 268 -24.79 13.58 -6.16
N PRO A 269 -25.17 13.64 -7.46
CA PRO A 269 -24.75 14.72 -8.36
C PRO A 269 -25.12 16.13 -7.87
N GLU A 270 -26.11 16.27 -7.00
CA GLU A 270 -26.52 17.53 -6.38
C GLU A 270 -25.67 17.95 -5.18
N ASN A 271 -24.87 17.04 -4.59
CA ASN A 271 -24.02 17.32 -3.42
C ASN A 271 -22.52 17.05 -3.65
N GLU A 272 -22.14 16.41 -4.78
CA GLU A 272 -20.77 15.97 -5.07
C GLU A 272 -19.76 17.13 -5.01
N GLU A 273 -20.01 18.27 -5.68
CA GLU A 273 -19.13 19.45 -5.66
C GLU A 273 -19.00 20.13 -4.27
N ALA A 274 -19.90 19.82 -3.32
CA ALA A 274 -19.87 20.38 -1.98
C ALA A 274 -19.16 19.49 -0.94
N ASN A 275 -18.95 18.20 -1.26
CA ASN A 275 -18.40 17.21 -0.33
C ASN A 275 -17.21 16.42 -0.91
N CYS A 276 -16.92 16.59 -2.19
CA CYS A 276 -15.79 15.95 -2.87
C CYS A 276 -14.75 16.97 -3.36
N THR A 277 -13.47 16.61 -3.25
CA THR A 277 -12.34 17.33 -3.85
C THR A 277 -11.69 16.50 -4.95
N TYR A 278 -11.12 17.17 -5.94
CA TYR A 278 -10.60 16.55 -7.16
C TYR A 278 -9.14 16.93 -7.37
N ARG A 279 -8.29 15.99 -7.78
CA ARG A 279 -6.89 16.21 -8.14
C ARG A 279 -6.55 15.60 -9.50
N ILE A 280 -5.61 16.24 -10.19
CA ILE A 280 -4.91 15.71 -11.37
C ILE A 280 -3.42 15.74 -11.03
N GLY A 281 -2.80 14.56 -10.96
CA GLY A 281 -1.54 14.38 -10.26
C GLY A 281 -1.64 14.91 -8.83
N GLU A 282 -0.71 15.77 -8.43
CA GLU A 282 -0.73 16.38 -7.09
C GLU A 282 -1.65 17.60 -6.97
N THR A 283 -2.10 18.17 -8.10
CA THR A 283 -2.75 19.49 -8.16
C THR A 283 -4.26 19.40 -7.99
N TYR A 284 -4.83 20.17 -7.06
CA TYR A 284 -6.29 20.30 -6.91
C TYR A 284 -6.92 21.07 -8.10
N VAL A 285 -8.06 20.58 -8.58
CA VAL A 285 -8.78 21.12 -9.74
C VAL A 285 -10.30 21.22 -9.48
N THR A 286 -11.04 21.91 -10.35
CA THR A 286 -12.51 21.85 -10.32
C THR A 286 -13.04 20.53 -10.89
N LYS A 287 -14.29 20.17 -10.55
CA LYS A 287 -14.96 18.99 -11.14
C LYS A 287 -14.96 19.04 -12.67
N ALA A 288 -15.22 20.19 -13.26
CA ALA A 288 -15.25 20.33 -14.72
C ALA A 288 -13.89 20.08 -15.38
N GLU A 289 -12.79 20.43 -14.73
CA GLU A 289 -11.42 20.14 -15.20
C GLU A 289 -11.05 18.66 -14.99
N PHE A 290 -11.47 18.06 -13.87
CA PHE A 290 -11.34 16.63 -13.60
C PHE A 290 -12.10 15.79 -14.63
N ASP A 291 -13.40 16.06 -14.81
CA ASP A 291 -14.27 15.39 -15.77
C ASP A 291 -13.71 15.51 -17.19
N ALA A 292 -13.26 16.71 -17.60
CA ALA A 292 -12.69 16.94 -18.93
C ALA A 292 -11.31 16.29 -19.13
N GLY A 293 -10.48 16.22 -18.09
CA GLY A 293 -9.19 15.53 -18.13
C GLY A 293 -9.34 14.01 -18.18
N ARG A 294 -10.27 13.46 -17.38
CA ARG A 294 -10.60 12.03 -17.36
C ARG A 294 -11.33 11.58 -18.63
N ALA A 295 -12.16 12.45 -19.22
CA ALA A 295 -12.82 12.22 -20.51
C ALA A 295 -11.98 12.64 -21.73
N SER A 296 -10.68 12.94 -21.55
CA SER A 296 -9.74 13.00 -22.67
C SER A 296 -9.66 11.62 -23.31
N THR A 297 -9.91 11.51 -24.61
CA THR A 297 -9.68 10.26 -25.37
C THR A 297 -8.20 9.92 -25.43
N GLU A 298 -7.89 8.69 -25.81
CA GLU A 298 -6.52 8.22 -25.99
C GLU A 298 -5.78 8.99 -27.11
N PRO A 299 -4.43 8.90 -27.17
CA PRO A 299 -3.63 9.51 -28.23
C PRO A 299 -3.91 8.87 -29.60
N ALA A 300 -4.81 9.47 -30.37
CA ALA A 300 -5.04 9.09 -31.77
C ALA A 300 -3.78 9.31 -32.63
N LEU A 301 -3.49 8.35 -33.51
CA LEU A 301 -2.38 8.40 -34.47
C LEU A 301 -2.34 9.71 -35.28
N SER A 302 -1.16 10.29 -35.45
CA SER A 302 -0.94 11.50 -36.27
C SER A 302 -1.21 11.31 -37.76
N CYS A 303 -1.36 10.05 -38.22
CA CYS A 303 -1.79 9.68 -39.55
C CYS A 303 -3.06 8.81 -39.52
N GLY A 304 -3.87 8.89 -40.58
CA GLY A 304 -5.17 8.22 -40.62
C GLY A 304 -5.05 6.70 -40.84
N LEU A 305 -5.59 5.93 -39.90
CA LEU A 305 -5.82 4.49 -40.02
C LEU A 305 -6.80 4.19 -41.18
N PRO A 306 -6.49 3.24 -42.08
CA PRO A 306 -7.46 2.73 -43.05
C PRO A 306 -8.67 2.09 -42.35
N ALA A 307 -9.88 2.33 -42.87
CA ALA A 307 -11.10 1.83 -42.23
C ALA A 307 -11.22 0.29 -42.23
N ASP A 308 -10.48 -0.36 -43.11
CA ASP A 308 -10.39 -1.80 -43.34
C ASP A 308 -9.13 -2.45 -42.73
N PHE A 309 -8.28 -1.69 -42.02
CA PHE A 309 -6.99 -2.17 -41.49
C PHE A 309 -7.12 -3.33 -40.47
N PHE A 310 -8.17 -3.28 -39.66
CA PHE A 310 -8.52 -4.31 -38.67
C PHE A 310 -9.70 -5.21 -39.14
N GLU A 311 -10.13 -5.16 -40.41
CA GLU A 311 -11.17 -6.09 -40.91
C GLU A 311 -10.60 -7.50 -41.25
N ALA A 312 -9.59 -7.97 -40.50
CA ALA A 312 -8.80 -9.16 -40.79
C ALA A 312 -9.55 -10.47 -40.42
N PRO A 313 -9.91 -11.34 -41.38
CA PRO A 313 -10.81 -12.48 -41.14
C PRO A 313 -10.11 -13.74 -40.59
N ALA A 314 -8.94 -13.61 -39.97
CA ALA A 314 -8.14 -14.73 -39.48
C ALA A 314 -8.61 -15.22 -38.11
N ALA A 315 -8.53 -16.52 -37.83
CA ALA A 315 -8.90 -17.10 -36.54
C ALA A 315 -7.76 -17.06 -35.48
N MET A 316 -6.59 -16.57 -35.86
CA MET A 316 -5.39 -16.43 -35.02
C MET A 316 -4.69 -15.13 -35.43
N HIS A 317 -4.94 -14.01 -34.74
CA HIS A 317 -4.42 -12.70 -35.14
C HIS A 317 -4.17 -11.78 -33.94
N LEU A 318 -3.37 -10.74 -34.19
CA LEU A 318 -3.16 -9.60 -33.32
C LEU A 318 -3.63 -8.32 -34.03
N GLU A 319 -4.53 -7.60 -33.37
CA GLU A 319 -4.78 -6.18 -33.59
C GLU A 319 -4.02 -5.41 -32.50
N TYR A 320 -3.11 -4.52 -32.91
CA TYR A 320 -2.31 -3.72 -31.99
C TYR A 320 -2.22 -2.27 -32.44
N PHE A 321 -2.25 -1.38 -31.47
CA PHE A 321 -2.06 0.06 -31.59
C PHE A 321 -0.96 0.47 -30.62
N PHE A 322 -0.07 1.38 -31.01
CA PHE A 322 0.88 2.00 -30.10
C PHE A 322 1.06 3.49 -30.41
N SER A 323 1.10 4.33 -29.38
CA SER A 323 1.50 5.75 -29.50
C SER A 323 2.23 6.22 -28.24
N GLY A 324 3.54 6.46 -28.33
CA GLY A 324 4.37 6.77 -27.16
C GLY A 324 5.75 7.33 -27.49
N ALA A 325 6.45 7.84 -26.48
CA ALA A 325 7.83 8.27 -26.65
C ALA A 325 8.78 7.07 -26.75
N ILE A 326 9.76 7.15 -27.65
CA ILE A 326 10.88 6.21 -27.72
C ILE A 326 11.80 6.51 -26.53
N ASN A 327 12.05 5.50 -25.70
CA ASN A 327 12.96 5.58 -24.56
C ASN A 327 14.33 4.98 -24.93
N PRO A 328 15.43 5.36 -24.25
CA PRO A 328 16.71 4.66 -24.42
C PRO A 328 16.65 3.25 -23.83
N GLU A 329 17.44 2.34 -24.39
CA GLU A 329 17.67 0.97 -23.88
C GLU A 329 17.98 0.89 -22.37
N THR A 330 18.53 1.97 -21.80
CA THR A 330 18.91 2.09 -20.38
C THR A 330 17.84 2.77 -19.50
N ALA A 331 16.59 2.88 -19.96
CA ALA A 331 15.51 3.47 -19.17
C ALA A 331 15.14 2.56 -17.99
N THR A 332 15.03 3.16 -16.80
CA THR A 332 14.49 2.51 -15.60
C THR A 332 12.99 2.81 -15.45
N ILE A 333 12.29 2.09 -14.57
CA ILE A 333 10.88 2.35 -14.26
C ILE A 333 10.61 3.80 -13.77
N GLN A 334 11.61 4.47 -13.18
CA GLN A 334 11.52 5.88 -12.76
C GLN A 334 11.87 6.90 -13.86
N THR A 335 12.37 6.45 -15.01
CA THR A 335 12.84 7.32 -16.11
C THR A 335 12.20 7.02 -17.47
N VAL A 336 11.44 5.92 -17.58
CA VAL A 336 10.64 5.57 -18.75
C VAL A 336 9.44 6.50 -18.89
N ILE A 337 9.27 7.06 -20.07
CA ILE A 337 8.05 7.73 -20.50
C ILE A 337 7.13 6.64 -21.06
N ASN A 338 6.01 6.41 -20.40
CA ASN A 338 4.98 5.46 -20.86
C ASN A 338 4.34 6.01 -22.15
N GLY A 339 3.79 5.10 -22.96
CA GLY A 339 2.92 5.41 -24.09
C GLY A 339 1.53 4.83 -23.90
N TYR A 340 0.67 5.03 -24.90
CA TYR A 340 -0.55 4.28 -25.07
C TYR A 340 -0.31 2.99 -25.86
N ALA A 341 -1.05 1.94 -25.54
CA ALA A 341 -1.33 0.85 -26.45
C ALA A 341 -2.76 0.34 -26.27
N ASP A 342 -3.34 -0.16 -27.35
CA ASP A 342 -4.52 -1.02 -27.39
C ASP A 342 -4.07 -2.33 -28.07
N ALA A 343 -4.47 -3.47 -27.55
CA ALA A 343 -3.96 -4.77 -27.93
C ALA A 343 -5.03 -5.85 -27.75
N THR A 344 -5.65 -6.27 -28.84
CA THR A 344 -6.58 -7.41 -28.85
C THR A 344 -6.01 -8.53 -29.70
N ALA A 345 -5.84 -9.70 -29.11
CA ALA A 345 -5.29 -10.88 -29.77
C ALA A 345 -6.29 -12.03 -29.73
N MET A 346 -6.80 -12.40 -30.90
CA MET A 346 -7.58 -13.63 -31.06
C MET A 346 -6.62 -14.81 -31.16
N LEU A 347 -6.56 -15.61 -30.09
CA LEU A 347 -5.84 -16.88 -30.01
C LEU A 347 -6.86 -18.04 -30.02
N GLN A 348 -6.77 -18.96 -29.05
CA GLN A 348 -7.84 -19.94 -28.81
C GLN A 348 -9.06 -19.30 -28.15
N GLU A 349 -8.84 -18.17 -27.48
CA GLU A 349 -9.79 -17.24 -26.90
C GLU A 349 -9.30 -15.80 -27.15
N GLU A 350 -10.12 -14.82 -26.79
CA GLU A 350 -9.83 -13.38 -26.90
C GLU A 350 -8.91 -12.97 -25.74
N VAL A 351 -7.70 -12.48 -26.04
CA VAL A 351 -6.70 -12.02 -25.06
C VAL A 351 -6.49 -10.53 -25.26
N VAL A 352 -6.80 -9.73 -24.24
CA VAL A 352 -6.65 -8.28 -24.26
C VAL A 352 -5.43 -7.88 -23.42
N VAL A 353 -4.63 -6.94 -23.91
CA VAL A 353 -3.30 -6.56 -23.35
C VAL A 353 -3.12 -5.03 -23.32
N ASP A 354 -4.17 -4.31 -22.95
CA ASP A 354 -4.31 -2.84 -22.98
C ASP A 354 -4.28 -2.19 -21.57
N ASP A 355 -4.73 -2.90 -20.53
CA ASP A 355 -5.03 -2.34 -19.20
C ASP A 355 -3.90 -1.53 -18.51
N TYR A 356 -2.66 -2.03 -18.49
CA TYR A 356 -1.75 -1.71 -17.38
C TYR A 356 -0.51 -0.90 -17.72
N SER A 357 0.22 -1.17 -18.80
CA SER A 357 1.45 -0.44 -19.10
C SER A 357 1.90 -0.60 -20.55
N ALA A 358 2.16 0.51 -21.25
CA ALA A 358 2.80 0.48 -22.56
C ALA A 358 4.03 1.41 -22.62
N LEU A 359 5.04 1.01 -23.38
CA LEU A 359 6.29 1.76 -23.57
C LEU A 359 6.95 1.41 -24.91
N ALA A 360 7.87 2.27 -25.37
CA ALA A 360 8.77 1.94 -26.49
C ALA A 360 10.23 2.11 -26.08
N LEU A 361 11.09 1.17 -26.49
CA LEU A 361 12.54 1.19 -26.31
C LEU A 361 13.26 1.23 -27.66
N TYR A 362 14.26 2.09 -27.81
CA TYR A 362 15.27 1.96 -28.87
C TYR A 362 16.38 1.05 -28.36
N ILE A 363 16.48 -0.16 -28.93
CA ILE A 363 17.49 -1.17 -28.60
C ILE A 363 18.56 -1.17 -29.71
N SER A 364 19.83 -1.12 -29.32
CA SER A 364 20.96 -1.12 -30.27
C SER A 364 22.21 -1.85 -29.77
N THR A 365 22.26 -2.26 -28.51
CA THR A 365 23.36 -3.03 -27.95
C THR A 365 23.18 -4.52 -28.24
N GLY A 366 24.27 -5.22 -28.58
CA GLY A 366 24.29 -6.69 -28.73
C GLY A 366 23.65 -7.26 -30.01
N ILE A 367 22.77 -6.50 -30.69
CA ILE A 367 22.08 -6.91 -31.92
C ILE A 367 22.76 -6.37 -33.20
N PRO A 368 22.58 -7.01 -34.38
CA PRO A 368 23.27 -6.60 -35.63
C PRO A 368 22.71 -5.31 -36.26
N GLU A 369 21.42 -5.06 -36.10
CA GLU A 369 20.70 -3.87 -36.55
C GLU A 369 19.85 -3.33 -35.40
N PRO A 370 19.73 -2.01 -35.20
CA PRO A 370 18.86 -1.45 -34.18
C PRO A 370 17.38 -1.74 -34.42
N VAL A 371 16.63 -1.87 -33.33
CA VAL A 371 15.19 -2.10 -33.34
C VAL A 371 14.48 -1.13 -32.41
N ASP A 372 13.28 -0.74 -32.81
CA ASP A 372 12.28 -0.08 -31.98
C ASP A 372 11.35 -1.17 -31.44
N TYR A 373 11.39 -1.36 -30.12
CA TYR A 373 10.61 -2.36 -29.39
C TYR A 373 9.46 -1.68 -28.65
N ALA A 374 8.24 -1.83 -29.15
CA ALA A 374 7.02 -1.43 -28.45
C ALA A 374 6.54 -2.59 -27.58
N GLN A 375 6.14 -2.28 -26.35
CA GLN A 375 5.70 -3.25 -25.35
C GLN A 375 4.34 -2.82 -24.79
N SER A 376 3.48 -3.78 -24.50
CA SER A 376 2.27 -3.60 -23.69
C SER A 376 2.16 -4.69 -22.62
N ILE A 377 1.51 -4.36 -21.51
CA ILE A 377 1.17 -5.25 -20.38
C ILE A 377 -0.30 -4.98 -20.03
N GLY A 378 -1.08 -6.04 -19.91
CA GLY A 378 -2.51 -5.98 -19.56
C GLY A 378 -3.06 -7.34 -19.12
N GLY A 379 -4.36 -7.42 -18.83
CA GLY A 379 -4.99 -8.66 -18.35
C GLY A 379 -4.38 -9.17 -17.04
N ILE A 380 -4.14 -8.28 -16.08
CA ILE A 380 -3.53 -8.64 -14.78
C ILE A 380 -4.58 -9.29 -13.86
N GLU A 381 -4.31 -10.51 -13.43
CA GLU A 381 -5.07 -11.23 -12.39
C GLU A 381 -4.17 -11.41 -11.15
N MET A 382 -4.59 -10.84 -10.02
CA MET A 382 -3.95 -11.06 -8.71
C MET A 382 -4.55 -12.32 -8.06
N ILE A 383 -3.70 -13.30 -7.77
CA ILE A 383 -4.10 -14.60 -7.22
C ILE A 383 -3.92 -14.58 -5.68
N THR A 384 -2.83 -13.98 -5.21
CA THR A 384 -2.61 -13.53 -3.82
C THR A 384 -1.70 -12.29 -3.86
N ASP A 385 -1.52 -11.59 -2.74
CA ASP A 385 -0.68 -10.39 -2.61
C ASP A 385 0.73 -10.57 -3.24
N ASP A 386 1.36 -11.72 -3.00
CA ASP A 386 2.69 -12.10 -3.54
C ASP A 386 2.65 -12.92 -4.87
N HIS A 387 1.49 -13.09 -5.53
CA HIS A 387 1.36 -13.95 -6.72
C HIS A 387 0.32 -13.42 -7.72
N TYR A 388 0.76 -13.11 -8.94
CA TYR A 388 -0.08 -12.56 -10.00
C TYR A 388 0.29 -13.11 -11.38
N THR A 389 -0.67 -13.09 -12.30
CA THR A 389 -0.49 -13.43 -13.72
C THR A 389 -0.87 -12.26 -14.62
N PHE A 390 -0.18 -12.11 -15.75
CA PHE A 390 -0.46 -11.04 -16.71
C PHE A 390 -0.01 -11.41 -18.12
N TYR A 391 -0.56 -10.73 -19.12
CA TYR A 391 -0.07 -10.82 -20.50
C TYR A 391 0.91 -9.69 -20.81
N MET A 392 1.96 -10.04 -21.54
CA MET A 392 2.93 -9.11 -22.12
C MET A 392 2.95 -9.28 -23.64
N LEU A 393 2.69 -8.21 -24.37
CA LEU A 393 2.86 -8.13 -25.82
C LEU A 393 4.15 -7.36 -26.13
N GLY A 394 5.01 -7.94 -26.95
CA GLY A 394 6.18 -7.28 -27.52
C GLY A 394 6.09 -7.22 -29.04
N LEU A 395 6.15 -6.01 -29.61
CA LEU A 395 6.34 -5.74 -31.03
C LEU A 395 7.76 -5.21 -31.26
N THR A 396 8.56 -5.93 -32.03
CA THR A 396 9.87 -5.49 -32.50
C THR A 396 9.78 -5.08 -33.96
N VAL A 397 10.27 -3.89 -34.30
CA VAL A 397 10.43 -3.42 -35.70
C VAL A 397 11.87 -2.93 -35.90
N HIS A 398 12.56 -3.39 -36.95
CA HIS A 398 13.87 -2.83 -37.28
C HIS A 398 13.75 -1.32 -37.58
N THR A 399 14.61 -0.51 -36.96
CA THR A 399 14.64 0.96 -37.18
C THR A 399 14.88 1.30 -38.66
N SER A 400 15.59 0.42 -39.39
CA SER A 400 15.80 0.51 -40.84
C SER A 400 14.48 0.44 -41.64
N THR A 401 13.49 -0.34 -41.19
CA THR A 401 12.14 -0.41 -41.79
C THR A 401 11.39 0.91 -41.60
N LEU A 402 11.37 1.45 -40.38
CA LEU A 402 10.70 2.72 -40.07
C LEU A 402 11.35 3.91 -40.82
N ALA A 403 12.68 3.92 -40.91
CA ALA A 403 13.42 4.89 -41.72
C ALA A 403 13.09 4.77 -43.22
N ALA A 404 13.00 3.55 -43.77
CA ALA A 404 12.60 3.31 -45.15
C ALA A 404 11.15 3.74 -45.44
N MET A 405 10.22 3.48 -44.50
CA MET A 405 8.84 3.99 -44.57
C MET A 405 8.81 5.52 -44.65
N LYS A 406 9.68 6.19 -43.87
CA LYS A 406 9.79 7.64 -43.90
C LYS A 406 10.36 8.16 -45.23
N GLU A 407 11.45 7.59 -45.74
CA GLU A 407 12.04 8.02 -47.02
C GLU A 407 11.09 7.76 -48.20
N GLY A 408 10.38 6.63 -48.18
CA GLY A 408 9.37 6.26 -49.19
C GLY A 408 8.06 7.04 -49.10
N LEU A 409 7.82 7.77 -48.00
CA LEU A 409 6.54 8.40 -47.64
C LEU A 409 5.36 7.39 -47.62
N THR A 410 5.63 6.14 -47.23
CA THR A 410 4.64 5.07 -47.09
C THR A 410 4.18 4.94 -45.65
N THR A 411 2.87 5.05 -45.39
CA THR A 411 2.31 4.85 -44.04
C THR A 411 2.02 3.39 -43.72
N VAL A 412 1.90 2.50 -44.72
CA VAL A 412 1.63 1.06 -44.54
C VAL A 412 2.65 0.24 -45.33
N LEU A 413 3.13 -0.86 -44.75
CA LEU A 413 3.88 -1.92 -45.41
C LEU A 413 3.31 -3.30 -45.04
N PRO A 414 3.30 -4.27 -45.96
CA PRO A 414 3.05 -5.67 -45.62
C PRO A 414 4.05 -6.20 -44.60
N TRP A 415 3.61 -7.14 -43.78
CA TRP A 415 4.44 -7.80 -42.77
C TRP A 415 5.63 -8.55 -43.40
N ASP A 416 6.78 -8.50 -42.71
CA ASP A 416 8.02 -9.19 -43.08
C ASP A 416 8.72 -9.70 -41.82
N ALA A 417 8.59 -11.01 -41.59
CA ALA A 417 9.16 -11.71 -40.43
C ALA A 417 10.70 -11.71 -40.35
N ASN A 418 11.41 -11.10 -41.32
CA ASN A 418 12.85 -10.87 -41.25
C ASN A 418 13.22 -9.53 -40.57
N HIS A 419 12.26 -8.60 -40.47
CA HIS A 419 12.47 -7.24 -39.95
C HIS A 419 11.43 -6.81 -38.91
N MET A 420 10.41 -7.63 -38.67
CA MET A 420 9.32 -7.41 -37.73
C MET A 420 8.99 -8.71 -36.98
N LEU A 421 8.68 -8.60 -35.68
CA LEU A 421 8.27 -9.71 -34.82
C LEU A 421 7.21 -9.23 -33.83
N ALA A 422 6.07 -9.91 -33.73
CA ALA A 422 5.16 -9.71 -32.61
C ALA A 422 5.02 -11.03 -31.82
N ALA A 423 5.06 -10.93 -30.49
CA ALA A 423 4.98 -12.05 -29.56
C ALA A 423 4.14 -11.68 -28.33
N ILE A 424 3.29 -12.61 -27.89
CA ILE A 424 2.48 -12.49 -26.68
C ILE A 424 2.92 -13.58 -25.71
N GLU A 425 3.19 -13.17 -24.47
CA GLU A 425 3.66 -14.02 -23.38
C GLU A 425 2.68 -13.94 -22.22
N LEU A 426 2.30 -15.09 -21.66
CA LEU A 426 1.73 -15.17 -20.32
C LEU A 426 2.88 -15.22 -19.31
N HIS A 427 2.88 -14.28 -18.38
CA HIS A 427 3.78 -14.22 -17.24
C HIS A 427 3.04 -14.66 -15.98
N GLU A 428 3.63 -15.57 -15.21
CA GLU A 428 3.22 -15.94 -13.85
C GLU A 428 4.35 -15.51 -12.90
N GLU A 429 4.10 -14.54 -12.02
CA GLU A 429 5.13 -13.98 -11.12
C GLU A 429 4.80 -14.21 -9.65
N ARG A 430 5.82 -14.55 -8.87
CA ARG A 430 5.74 -14.89 -7.44
C ARG A 430 6.86 -14.19 -6.67
N VAL A 431 6.53 -13.48 -5.60
CA VAL A 431 7.49 -12.83 -4.71
C VAL A 431 7.73 -13.71 -3.49
N VAL A 432 8.99 -13.93 -3.11
CA VAL A 432 9.35 -14.69 -1.91
C VAL A 432 10.43 -13.93 -1.12
N GLY A 433 9.98 -13.07 -0.19
CA GLY A 433 10.84 -12.28 0.68
C GLY A 433 11.52 -11.11 -0.03
N GLN A 434 12.59 -11.38 -0.78
CA GLN A 434 13.28 -10.39 -1.62
C GLN A 434 13.59 -10.90 -3.04
N ASP A 435 13.25 -12.16 -3.33
CA ASP A 435 13.46 -12.77 -4.64
C ASP A 435 12.14 -12.76 -5.44
N THR A 436 12.16 -12.18 -6.64
CA THR A 436 11.07 -12.26 -7.63
C THR A 436 11.34 -13.43 -8.56
N PHE A 437 10.38 -14.35 -8.62
CA PHE A 437 10.37 -15.49 -9.54
C PHE A 437 9.36 -15.22 -10.66
N SER A 438 9.76 -15.40 -11.91
CA SER A 438 8.87 -15.28 -13.07
C SER A 438 8.88 -16.55 -13.89
N LYS A 439 7.74 -16.94 -14.45
CA LYS A 439 7.56 -18.03 -15.40
C LYS A 439 6.88 -17.49 -16.65
N ILE A 440 7.57 -17.60 -17.78
CA ILE A 440 7.28 -16.86 -19.00
C ILE A 440 6.96 -17.87 -20.11
N CYS A 441 5.69 -17.87 -20.52
CA CYS A 441 5.11 -18.79 -21.47
C CYS A 441 4.62 -18.02 -22.72
N PRO A 442 5.37 -17.99 -23.84
CA PRO A 442 4.86 -17.43 -25.10
C PRO A 442 3.62 -18.19 -25.57
N VAL A 443 2.49 -17.48 -25.67
CA VAL A 443 1.17 -18.01 -26.06
C VAL A 443 0.82 -17.73 -27.52
N GLY A 444 1.48 -16.77 -28.17
CA GLY A 444 1.33 -16.51 -29.60
C GLY A 444 2.53 -15.76 -30.18
N ILE A 445 2.91 -16.06 -31.43
CA ILE A 445 4.01 -15.36 -32.12
C ILE A 445 3.75 -15.25 -33.62
N THR A 446 4.25 -14.22 -34.28
CA THR A 446 4.25 -14.14 -35.74
C THR A 446 5.24 -15.15 -36.34
N GLY A 447 4.73 -16.12 -37.11
CA GLY A 447 5.56 -17.10 -37.79
C GLY A 447 6.30 -16.55 -39.03
N ALA A 448 7.25 -17.32 -39.57
CA ALA A 448 8.04 -16.93 -40.73
C ALA A 448 7.22 -16.71 -42.03
N ASP A 449 6.06 -17.35 -42.13
CA ASP A 449 5.08 -17.20 -43.23
C ASP A 449 3.86 -16.34 -42.84
N ALA A 450 3.89 -15.63 -41.70
CA ALA A 450 2.74 -14.84 -41.21
C ALA A 450 2.37 -13.70 -42.16
N THR A 451 1.08 -13.54 -42.45
CA THR A 451 0.57 -12.41 -43.23
C THR A 451 -0.04 -11.33 -42.36
N GLY A 452 -0.03 -10.09 -42.85
CA GLY A 452 -0.47 -8.91 -42.11
C GLY A 452 0.09 -7.63 -42.72
N ASP A 453 -0.18 -6.51 -42.06
CA ASP A 453 0.31 -5.17 -42.39
C ASP A 453 0.79 -4.42 -41.12
N LEU A 454 1.87 -3.65 -41.27
CA LEU A 454 2.33 -2.63 -40.34
C LEU A 454 1.95 -1.25 -40.90
N LEU A 455 1.17 -0.48 -40.13
CA LEU A 455 1.04 0.96 -40.30
C LEU A 455 1.99 1.67 -39.33
N ALA A 456 2.68 2.72 -39.81
CA ALA A 456 3.52 3.58 -39.00
C ALA A 456 3.34 5.06 -39.38
N CYS A 457 3.03 5.91 -38.40
CA CYS A 457 2.93 7.35 -38.62
C CYS A 457 4.32 8.00 -38.50
N THR A 458 5.07 7.95 -39.59
CA THR A 458 6.48 8.40 -39.61
C THR A 458 6.67 9.92 -39.39
N GLY A 459 5.59 10.70 -39.41
CA GLY A 459 5.44 12.02 -38.77
C GLY A 459 6.64 12.98 -38.81
N ASN A 460 6.96 13.55 -37.64
CA ASN A 460 8.08 14.49 -37.46
C ASN A 460 9.42 13.80 -37.13
N ASN A 461 9.40 12.51 -36.77
CA ASN A 461 10.58 11.73 -36.37
C ASN A 461 11.70 11.84 -37.42
N THR A 462 12.93 12.09 -37.01
CA THR A 462 14.06 12.24 -37.92
C THR A 462 14.80 10.93 -38.14
N ALA A 463 14.81 10.04 -37.15
CA ALA A 463 15.61 8.82 -37.18
C ALA A 463 15.03 7.65 -36.35
N PHE A 464 13.92 7.85 -35.63
CA PHE A 464 13.37 6.91 -34.64
C PHE A 464 14.41 6.63 -33.55
N LEU A 465 14.63 7.67 -32.75
CA LEU A 465 15.63 7.70 -31.67
C LEU A 465 14.98 8.15 -30.35
N PRO A 466 15.62 7.89 -29.19
CA PRO A 466 15.10 8.31 -27.90
C PRO A 466 14.68 9.79 -27.82
N GLY A 467 13.43 10.02 -27.42
CA GLY A 467 12.78 11.34 -27.39
C GLY A 467 11.96 11.68 -28.64
N GLU A 468 11.99 10.87 -29.71
CA GLU A 468 11.01 10.92 -30.80
C GLU A 468 9.77 10.05 -30.47
N THR A 469 8.69 10.12 -31.26
CA THR A 469 7.42 9.44 -30.95
C THR A 469 7.22 8.21 -31.85
N LEU A 470 7.09 7.02 -31.27
CA LEU A 470 6.69 5.83 -32.02
C LEU A 470 5.17 5.76 -32.09
N GLU A 471 4.63 5.68 -33.30
CA GLU A 471 3.19 5.66 -33.61
C GLU A 471 2.91 4.56 -34.62
N LEU A 472 2.30 3.45 -34.19
CA LEU A 472 2.14 2.23 -34.97
C LEU A 472 0.70 1.69 -34.88
N ALA A 473 0.27 0.97 -35.92
CA ALA A 473 -0.78 -0.03 -35.81
C ALA A 473 -0.36 -1.30 -36.56
N VAL A 474 -0.70 -2.48 -36.04
CA VAL A 474 -0.35 -3.79 -36.61
C VAL A 474 -1.59 -4.67 -36.67
N SER A 475 -1.79 -5.31 -37.82
CA SER A 475 -2.83 -6.31 -38.06
C SER A 475 -2.12 -7.53 -38.65
N VAL A 476 -1.89 -8.59 -37.85
CA VAL A 476 -1.00 -9.70 -38.24
C VAL A 476 -1.44 -11.07 -37.71
N GLU A 477 -1.24 -12.13 -38.50
CA GLU A 477 -1.48 -13.52 -38.10
C GLU A 477 -0.47 -13.99 -37.04
N LEU A 478 -1.00 -14.63 -35.98
CA LEU A 478 -0.21 -15.31 -34.95
C LEU A 478 -0.26 -16.84 -35.11
N THR A 479 0.73 -17.53 -34.55
CA THR A 479 0.71 -18.99 -34.38
C THR A 479 0.93 -19.41 -32.93
N THR A 480 0.22 -20.47 -32.55
CA THR A 480 0.35 -21.22 -31.28
C THR A 480 1.18 -22.50 -31.46
N ASP A 481 1.81 -22.72 -32.62
CA ASP A 481 2.62 -23.92 -32.87
C ASP A 481 3.84 -23.98 -31.95
N ALA A 482 3.88 -25.00 -31.09
CA ALA A 482 4.90 -25.15 -30.06
C ALA A 482 6.34 -25.34 -30.62
N ALA A 483 6.50 -25.79 -31.87
CA ALA A 483 7.82 -25.86 -32.50
C ALA A 483 8.27 -24.49 -33.03
N VAL A 484 7.35 -23.65 -33.51
CA VAL A 484 7.66 -22.25 -33.87
C VAL A 484 7.97 -21.43 -32.62
N LEU A 485 7.13 -21.53 -31.57
CA LEU A 485 7.35 -20.86 -30.28
C LEU A 485 8.69 -21.30 -29.66
N GLY A 486 8.95 -22.60 -29.56
CA GLY A 486 10.20 -23.13 -29.02
C GLY A 486 11.44 -22.72 -29.84
N ALA A 487 11.34 -22.67 -31.17
CA ALA A 487 12.44 -22.25 -32.04
C ALA A 487 12.76 -20.75 -31.90
N ALA A 488 11.76 -19.88 -31.77
CA ALA A 488 11.94 -18.45 -31.64
C ALA A 488 12.66 -18.06 -30.32
N TYR A 489 12.30 -18.71 -29.22
CA TYR A 489 12.91 -18.48 -27.90
C TYR A 489 14.14 -19.36 -27.62
N GLY A 490 14.53 -20.25 -28.53
CA GLY A 490 15.67 -21.16 -28.36
C GLY A 490 15.48 -22.22 -27.26
N TYR A 491 14.22 -22.56 -26.93
CA TYR A 491 13.89 -23.57 -25.93
C TYR A 491 14.30 -24.99 -26.36
N ALA A 492 14.44 -25.90 -25.39
CA ALA A 492 14.69 -27.31 -25.67
C ALA A 492 13.45 -28.02 -26.24
N ASP A 493 13.64 -29.13 -26.97
CA ASP A 493 12.55 -29.94 -27.55
C ASP A 493 11.45 -30.27 -26.51
N GLY A 494 10.27 -29.67 -26.68
CA GLY A 494 9.10 -29.88 -25.81
C GLY A 494 8.97 -28.94 -24.61
N GLN A 495 9.88 -27.97 -24.44
CA GLN A 495 9.75 -26.88 -23.47
C GLN A 495 8.96 -25.72 -24.11
N THR A 496 7.91 -25.26 -23.44
CA THR A 496 7.02 -24.17 -23.90
C THR A 496 7.16 -22.87 -23.11
N CYS A 497 7.86 -22.89 -21.97
CA CYS A 497 8.08 -21.74 -21.10
C CYS A 497 9.51 -21.75 -20.56
N HIS A 498 10.03 -20.60 -20.16
CA HIS A 498 11.23 -20.51 -19.32
C HIS A 498 10.90 -19.86 -17.98
N CYS A 499 11.80 -20.02 -17.01
CA CYS A 499 11.62 -19.46 -15.67
C CYS A 499 12.89 -18.73 -15.22
N GLN A 500 12.71 -17.69 -14.40
CA GLN A 500 13.78 -16.85 -13.89
C GLN A 500 13.57 -16.53 -12.40
N MET A 501 14.65 -16.16 -11.73
CA MET A 501 14.70 -15.61 -10.39
C MET A 501 15.62 -14.38 -10.42
N ASN A 502 15.11 -13.19 -10.15
CA ASN A 502 15.84 -11.91 -10.26
C ASN A 502 16.59 -11.77 -11.61
N TYR A 503 15.90 -12.02 -12.72
CA TYR A 503 16.42 -12.05 -14.10
C TYR A 503 17.47 -13.15 -14.41
N GLY A 504 17.80 -14.02 -13.46
CA GLY A 504 18.66 -15.19 -13.69
C GLY A 504 17.83 -16.44 -14.02
N THR A 505 18.11 -17.11 -15.14
CA THR A 505 17.37 -18.31 -15.57
C THR A 505 17.48 -19.46 -14.56
N ILE A 506 16.34 -20.08 -14.25
CA ILE A 506 16.21 -21.25 -13.36
C ILE A 506 15.50 -22.41 -14.08
N ASP A 507 15.55 -23.60 -13.49
CA ASP A 507 14.69 -24.72 -13.89
C ASP A 507 13.24 -24.41 -13.44
N CYS A 508 12.26 -24.51 -14.35
CA CYS A 508 10.85 -24.28 -14.00
C CYS A 508 10.31 -25.22 -12.94
N ALA A 509 10.92 -26.40 -12.74
CA ALA A 509 10.58 -27.27 -11.62
C ALA A 509 10.88 -26.61 -10.25
N VAL A 510 11.74 -25.59 -10.17
CA VAL A 510 11.96 -24.79 -8.95
C VAL A 510 10.81 -23.80 -8.75
N PHE A 511 10.36 -23.13 -9.81
CA PHE A 511 9.20 -22.24 -9.77
C PHE A 511 7.93 -23.00 -9.36
N ASP A 512 7.65 -24.13 -10.03
CA ASP A 512 6.49 -24.99 -9.74
C ASP A 512 6.52 -25.61 -8.31
N GLN A 513 7.68 -25.59 -7.65
CA GLN A 513 7.86 -26.04 -6.25
C GLN A 513 7.60 -24.95 -5.20
N LEU A 514 7.48 -23.67 -5.59
CA LEU A 514 7.13 -22.59 -4.64
C LEU A 514 5.72 -22.82 -4.06
N GLY A 515 4.81 -23.32 -4.89
CA GLY A 515 3.47 -23.73 -4.51
C GLY A 515 2.52 -22.57 -4.18
N ASN A 516 1.23 -22.87 -4.12
CA ASN A 516 0.26 -21.97 -3.49
C ASN A 516 0.27 -22.33 -2.01
N GLY A 517 0.80 -21.46 -1.15
CA GLY A 517 0.99 -21.75 0.28
C GLY A 517 -0.33 -21.87 1.03
N GLU A 518 -0.55 -23.01 1.68
CA GLU A 518 -1.55 -23.24 2.74
C GLU A 518 -0.89 -23.20 4.13
#